data_AF-A0A1Q3VLE6-F1
#
_entry.id   AF-A0A1Q3VLE6-F1
#
_cell.length_a   1.000
_cell.length_b   1.000
_cell.length_c   1.000
_cell.angle_alpha   90.00
_cell.angle_beta   90.00
_cell.angle_gamma   90.00
#
_symmetry.space_group_name_H-M   'P 1'
#
loop_
_entity.id
_entity.type
_entity.pdbx_description
1 polymer ?
#
loop_
_entity_poly.entity_id
_entity_poly.type
_entity_poly.pdbx_seq_one_letter_code
_entity_poly.pdbx_strand_id
1 'polypeptide(L)' 'MKNSIVINADFAVTTRKSLGLNQADFWSPLGVSQSGGSRYESGRTMPGPVRKMMYLHYVVGLDANIIKRLSRV' A
#
# COMPACT_ATOMS: atom_id res chain seq x y z
N MET A 1 12.71 20.47 -7.80
CA MET A 1 11.81 19.51 -8.49
C MET A 1 11.34 18.50 -7.46
N LYS A 2 10.07 18.49 -7.07
CA LYS A 2 9.55 17.41 -6.22
C LYS A 2 9.50 16.16 -7.09
N ASN A 3 10.28 15.13 -6.78
CA ASN A 3 10.06 13.81 -7.37
C ASN A 3 8.68 13.35 -6.90
N SER A 4 7.68 13.54 -7.76
CA SER A 4 6.31 13.10 -7.49
C SER A 4 6.30 11.58 -7.51
N ILE A 5 6.42 10.96 -6.34
CA ILE A 5 6.26 9.51 -6.21
C ILE A 5 4.82 9.18 -6.64
N VAL A 6 4.69 8.44 -7.74
CA VAL A 6 3.40 7.98 -8.24
C VAL A 6 3.02 6.71 -7.51
N ILE A 7 1.98 6.81 -6.68
CA ILE A 7 1.46 5.68 -5.90
C ILE A 7 0.38 4.96 -6.73
N ASN A 8 0.72 3.79 -7.25
CA ASN A 8 -0.14 2.96 -8.09
C ASN A 8 0.15 1.45 -7.88
N ALA A 9 -0.44 0.60 -8.73
CA ALA A 9 -0.22 -0.85 -8.68
C ALA A 9 1.26 -1.23 -8.92
N ASP A 10 1.94 -0.59 -9.87
CA ASP A 10 3.34 -0.88 -10.19
C ASP A 10 4.28 -0.54 -9.01
N PHE A 11 4.00 0.56 -8.32
CA PHE A 11 4.69 0.92 -7.08
C PHE A 11 4.50 -0.19 -6.02
N ALA A 12 3.27 -0.68 -5.85
CA ALA A 12 2.97 -1.74 -4.90
C ALA A 12 3.75 -3.02 -5.22
N VAL A 13 3.72 -3.47 -6.48
CA VAL A 13 4.42 -4.67 -6.94
C VAL A 13 5.93 -4.54 -6.75
N THR A 14 6.52 -3.41 -7.15
CA THR A 14 7.96 -3.17 -7.06
C THR A 14 8.42 -3.13 -5.60
N THR A 15 7.69 -2.38 -4.75
CA THR A 15 8.00 -2.27 -3.32
C THR A 15 7.87 -3.62 -2.64
N ARG A 16 6.76 -4.35 -2.86
CA ARG A 16 6.55 -5.68 -2.29
C ARG A 16 7.67 -6.66 -2.65
N LYS A 17 8.04 -6.71 -3.93
CA LYS A 17 9.12 -7.58 -4.42
C LYS A 17 10.46 -7.19 -3.81
N SER A 18 10.77 -5.90 -3.67
CA SER A 18 12.02 -5.43 -3.05
C SER A 18 12.13 -5.82 -1.57
N LEU A 19 10.99 -5.92 -0.86
CA LEU A 19 10.91 -6.34 0.53
C LEU A 19 10.86 -7.87 0.70
N GLY A 20 10.78 -8.64 -0.39
CA GLY A 20 10.65 -10.10 -0.33
C GLY A 20 9.33 -10.60 0.27
N LEU A 21 8.29 -9.75 0.31
CA LEU A 21 7.02 -10.07 0.95
C LEU A 21 6.04 -10.75 0.00
N ASN A 22 5.25 -11.68 0.54
CA ASN A 22 4.06 -12.18 -0.14
C ASN A 22 2.95 -11.11 -0.12
N GLN A 23 1.86 -11.35 -0.85
CA GLN A 23 0.75 -10.40 -0.93
C GLN A 23 0.04 -10.20 0.41
N ALA A 24 -0.19 -11.25 1.20
CA ALA A 24 -0.86 -11.13 2.48
C ALA A 24 -0.07 -10.19 3.43
N ASP A 25 1.23 -10.43 3.56
CA ASP A 25 2.10 -9.68 4.47
C ASP A 25 2.25 -8.22 4.04
N PHE A 26 2.32 -7.94 2.74
CA PHE A 26 2.43 -6.58 2.23
C PHE A 26 1.14 -5.76 2.36
N TRP A 27 -0.03 -6.39 2.17
CA TRP A 27 -1.32 -5.68 2.14
C TRP A 27 -1.98 -5.58 3.52
N SER A 28 -1.70 -6.50 4.44
CA SER A 28 -2.30 -6.52 5.79
C SER A 28 -2.04 -5.26 6.66
N PRO A 29 -0.87 -4.58 6.59
CA PRO A 29 -0.63 -3.35 7.34
C PRO A 29 -1.52 -2.21 6.86
N LEU A 30 -1.89 -2.22 5.58
CA LEU A 30 -2.79 -1.25 4.94
C LEU A 30 -4.28 -1.58 5.15
N GLY A 31 -4.60 -2.65 5.88
CA GLY A 31 -5.98 -3.11 6.06
C GLY A 31 -6.61 -3.72 4.81
N VAL A 32 -5.80 -4.14 3.84
CA VAL A 32 -6.25 -4.77 2.60
C VAL A 32 -6.03 -6.29 2.71
N SER A 33 -7.03 -7.08 2.31
CA SER A 33 -6.91 -8.54 2.26
C SER A 33 -5.97 -8.99 1.12
N GLN A 34 -5.41 -10.20 1.21
CA GLN A 34 -4.56 -10.75 0.14
C GLN A 34 -5.27 -10.73 -1.22
N SER A 35 -6.53 -11.19 -1.29
CA SER A 35 -7.30 -11.21 -2.54
C SER A 35 -7.64 -9.81 -3.05
N GLY A 36 -7.83 -8.83 -2.15
CA GLY A 36 -7.97 -7.42 -2.50
C GLY A 36 -6.69 -6.86 -3.12
N GLY A 37 -5.56 -7.10 -2.47
CA GLY A 37 -4.23 -6.71 -2.94
C GLY A 37 -3.86 -7.32 -4.28
N SER A 38 -4.11 -8.62 -4.47
CA SER A 38 -3.88 -9.30 -5.74
C SER A 38 -4.64 -8.64 -6.89
N ARG A 39 -5.89 -8.21 -6.68
CA ARG A 39 -6.66 -7.50 -7.73
C ARG A 39 -5.99 -6.19 -8.12
N TYR A 40 -5.45 -5.45 -7.15
CA TYR A 40 -4.73 -4.21 -7.44
C TYR A 40 -3.45 -4.48 -8.23
N GLU A 41 -2.67 -5.49 -7.83
CA GLU A 41 -1.46 -5.90 -8.55
C GLU A 41 -1.74 -6.40 -9.98
N SER A 42 -2.94 -6.93 -10.24
CA SER A 42 -3.37 -7.39 -11.57
C SER A 42 -4.09 -6.31 -12.40
N GLY A 43 -4.01 -5.04 -12.02
CA GLY A 43 -4.50 -3.92 -12.85
C GLY A 43 -5.86 -3.33 -12.45
N ARG A 44 -6.49 -3.78 -11.37
CA ARG A 44 -7.67 -3.09 -10.83
C ARG A 44 -7.26 -1.73 -10.26
N THR A 45 -8.07 -0.70 -10.55
CA THR A 45 -7.88 0.64 -9.98
C THR A 45 -7.85 0.60 -8.46
N MET A 46 -6.74 1.07 -7.90
CA MET A 46 -6.55 1.17 -6.45
C MET A 46 -7.31 2.39 -5.89
N PRO A 47 -8.14 2.21 -4.85
CA PRO A 47 -8.85 3.32 -4.23
C PRO A 47 -7.91 4.41 -3.73
N GLY A 48 -8.35 5.67 -3.78
CA GLY A 48 -7.60 6.82 -3.25
C GLY A 48 -7.12 6.65 -1.80
N PRO A 49 -7.96 6.16 -0.86
CA PRO A 49 -7.53 5.90 0.52
C PRO A 49 -6.40 4.88 0.64
N VAL A 50 -6.44 3.80 -0.13
CA VAL A 50 -5.39 2.75 -0.13
C VAL A 50 -4.06 3.33 -0.62
N ARG A 51 -4.08 4.16 -1.67
CA ARG A 51 -2.88 4.88 -2.14
C ARG A 51 -2.30 5.78 -1.05
N LYS A 52 -3.15 6.55 -0.35
CA LYS A 52 -2.68 7.39 0.77
C LYS A 52 -2.05 6.56 1.89
N MET A 53 -2.69 5.46 2.30
CA MET A 53 -2.13 4.55 3.31
C MET A 53 -0.79 3.97 2.87
N MET A 54 -0.67 3.55 1.61
CA MET A 54 0.57 3.01 1.06
C MET A 54 1.70 4.04 1.09
N TYR A 55 1.42 5.30 0.75
CA TYR A 55 2.37 6.40 0.88
C TYR A 55 2.81 6.61 2.34
N LEU A 56 1.83 6.71 3.26
CA LEU A 56 2.12 6.93 4.68
C LEU A 56 2.98 5.79 5.27
N HIS A 57 2.69 4.54 4.91
CA HIS A 57 3.42 3.40 5.48
C HIS A 57 4.80 3.21 4.85
N TYR A 58 4.88 3.12 3.52
CA TYR A 58 6.11 2.69 2.84
C TYR A 58 7.01 3.85 2.37
N VAL A 59 6.48 5.07 2.28
CA VAL A 59 7.29 6.25 1.91
C VAL A 59 7.61 7.10 3.13
N VAL A 60 6.62 7.41 3.97
CA VAL A 60 6.83 8.22 5.18
C VAL A 60 7.38 7.37 6.34
N GLY A 61 7.14 6.05 6.34
CA GLY A 61 7.59 5.15 7.42
C GLY A 61 6.71 5.19 8.66
N LEU A 62 5.44 5.60 8.53
CA LEU A 62 4.50 5.58 9.66
C LEU A 62 4.12 4.14 10.03
N ASP A 63 4.09 3.88 11.32
CA ASP A 63 3.66 2.59 11.86
C ASP A 63 2.22 2.26 11.43
N ALA A 64 1.99 1.03 11.00
CA ALA A 64 0.70 0.57 10.50
C ALA A 64 -0.42 0.66 11.56
N ASN A 65 -0.10 0.51 12.84
CA ASN A 65 -1.05 0.65 13.94
C ASN A 65 -1.50 2.09 14.10
N ILE A 66 -0.61 3.07 13.85
CA ILE A 66 -0.96 4.49 13.83
C ILE A 66 -1.90 4.76 12.65
N ILE A 67 -1.58 4.24 11.46
CA ILE A 67 -2.41 4.41 10.26
C ILE A 67 -3.81 3.82 10.47
N LYS A 68 -3.92 2.61 11.04
CA LYS A 68 -5.19 1.95 11.33
C LYS A 68 -6.04 2.73 12.36
N ARG A 69 -5.42 3.41 13.31
CA ARG A 69 -6.13 4.26 14.28
C ARG A 69 -6.69 5.52 13.64
N LEU A 70 -5.94 6.14 12.72
CA LEU A 70 -6.37 7.36 12.01
C LEU A 70 -7.47 7.11 10.98
N SER A 71 -7.57 5.90 10.44
CA SER A 71 -8.56 5.55 9.42
C SER A 71 -9.88 5.01 9.97
N ARG A 72 -9.99 4.80 11.28
CA ARG A 72 -11.25 4.46 11.95
C ARG A 72 -12.04 5.74 12.15
N VAL A 73 -12.78 6.12 11.12
CA VAL A 73 -13.87 7.11 11.16
C VAL A 73 -15.17 6.37 10.93
#